data_AF-A0AAP2Z6A8-F1
#
_entry.id   AF-A0AAP2Z6A8-F1
#
_cell.length_a   1.000
_cell.length_b   1.000
_cell.length_c   1.000
_cell.angle_alpha   90.00
_cell.angle_beta   90.00
_cell.angle_gamma   90.00
#
_symmetry.space_group_name_H-M   'P 1'
#
loop_
_entity.id
_entity.type
_entity.pdbx_description
1 polymer ?
#
loop_
_entity_poly.entity_id
_entity_poly.type
_entity_poly.pdbx_seq_one_letter_code
_entity_poly.pdbx_strand_id
1 'polypeptide(L)' 'MDETEPRDPITNVPIEQSEPEIYLPGTPTVEFTAYLERFIEMLRR' A
#
# COMPACT_ATOMS: atom_id res chain seq x y z
N MET A 1 4.15 -19.70 23.05
CA MET A 1 3.04 -19.46 22.11
C MET A 1 2.71 -18.00 22.32
N ASP A 2 3.00 -17.14 21.33
CA ASP A 2 2.85 -15.68 21.45
C ASP A 2 1.37 -15.33 21.63
N GLU A 3 1.03 -14.73 22.77
CA GLU A 3 -0.35 -14.41 23.18
C GLU A 3 -0.83 -13.02 22.71
N THR A 4 -0.18 -12.42 21.71
CA THR A 4 -0.32 -10.99 21.38
C THR A 4 -0.95 -10.68 20.01
N GLU A 5 -1.32 -11.68 19.21
CA GLU A 5 -1.97 -11.43 17.91
C GLU A 5 -3.48 -11.14 18.05
N PRO A 6 -3.99 -10.02 17.54
CA PRO A 6 -5.42 -9.72 17.55
C PRO A 6 -6.20 -10.73 16.71
N ARG A 7 -7.23 -11.33 17.31
CA ARG A 7 -8.11 -12.33 16.68
C ARG A 7 -9.53 -11.84 16.60
N ASP A 8 -10.23 -12.24 15.56
CA ASP A 8 -11.64 -11.93 15.38
C ASP A 8 -12.48 -12.63 16.47
N PRO A 9 -13.32 -11.91 17.23
CA PRO A 9 -14.04 -12.48 18.37
C PRO A 9 -15.19 -13.42 17.98
N ILE A 10 -15.60 -13.43 16.71
CA ILE A 10 -16.69 -14.25 16.19
C ILE A 10 -16.15 -15.52 15.52
N THR A 11 -15.05 -15.39 14.77
CA THR A 11 -14.50 -16.47 13.92
C THR A 11 -13.19 -17.06 14.45
N ASN A 12 -12.55 -16.43 15.45
CA ASN A 12 -11.26 -16.82 16.03
C ASN A 12 -10.10 -16.95 15.02
N VAL A 13 -10.25 -16.31 13.86
CA VAL A 13 -9.22 -16.21 12.83
C VAL A 13 -8.29 -15.04 13.17
N PRO A 14 -6.98 -15.13 12.90
CA PRO A 14 -6.07 -13.98 13.02
C PRO A 14 -6.57 -12.81 12.18
N ILE A 15 -6.62 -11.62 12.77
CA ILE A 15 -6.95 -10.39 12.04
C ILE A 15 -5.65 -9.94 11.36
N GLU A 16 -5.55 -10.12 10.05
CA GLU A 16 -4.55 -9.39 9.27
C GLU A 16 -4.89 -7.90 9.38
N GLN A 17 -4.10 -7.17 10.17
CA GLN A 17 -4.13 -5.72 10.14
C GLN A 17 -3.50 -5.29 8.82
N SER A 18 -4.33 -5.13 7.79
CA SER A 18 -3.92 -4.42 6.58
C SER A 18 -3.50 -3.02 7.02
N GLU A 19 -2.21 -2.70 6.89
CA GLU A 19 -1.72 -1.35 7.15
C GLU A 19 -2.57 -0.37 6.33
N PRO A 20 -3.10 0.69 6.94
CA PRO A 20 -3.84 1.68 6.19
C PRO A 20 -2.93 2.24 5.10
N GLU A 21 -3.43 2.41 3.89
CA GLU A 21 -2.68 3.10 2.83
C GLU A 21 -2.41 4.55 3.27
N ILE A 22 -1.23 4.79 3.84
CA ILE A 22 -0.84 6.11 4.33
C ILE A 22 -0.50 6.97 3.12
N TYR A 23 -1.41 7.88 2.76
CA TYR A 23 -1.09 8.91 1.80
C TYR A 23 -0.12 9.92 2.44
N LEU A 24 1.14 9.90 2.01
CA LEU A 24 2.15 10.86 2.44
C LEU A 24 2.06 12.11 1.58
N PRO A 25 1.63 13.28 2.12
CA PRO A 25 1.53 14.50 1.34
C PRO A 25 2.90 14.90 0.78
N GLY A 26 2.94 15.21 -0.51
CA GLY A 26 4.19 15.51 -1.22
C GLY A 26 4.90 14.29 -1.80
N THR A 27 4.42 13.06 -1.54
CA THR A 27 4.87 11.88 -2.27
C THR A 27 4.04 11.69 -3.54
N PRO A 28 4.68 11.38 -4.68
CA PRO A 28 3.96 11.07 -5.90
C PRO A 28 3.19 9.76 -5.74
N THR A 29 1.96 9.73 -6.25
CA THR A 29 1.18 8.48 -6.33
C THR A 29 1.82 7.51 -7.31
N VAL A 30 1.51 6.22 -7.16
CA VAL A 30 1.93 5.17 -8.10
C VAL A 30 1.47 5.47 -9.53
N GLU A 31 0.28 6.05 -9.69
CA GLU A 31 -0.23 6.46 -11.00
C GLU A 31 0.57 7.61 -11.60
N PHE A 32 0.97 8.58 -10.77
CA PHE A 32 1.80 9.70 -11.21
C PHE A 32 3.20 9.25 -11.63
N THR A 33 3.80 8.30 -10.92
CA THR A 33 5.10 7.74 -11.32
C THR A 33 5.00 6.99 -12.65
N ALA A 34 3.95 6.18 -12.85
CA ALA A 34 3.70 5.49 -14.12
C ALA A 34 3.48 6.46 -15.29
N TYR A 35 2.82 7.60 -15.05
CA TYR A 35 2.68 8.66 -16.06
C TYR A 35 4.04 9.27 -16.45
N LEU A 36 4.88 9.59 -15.47
CA LEU A 36 6.21 10.15 -15.73
C LEU A 36 7.11 9.20 -16.54
N GLU A 37 7.06 7.90 -16.24
CA GLU A 37 7.82 6.90 -17.00
C GLU A 37 7.44 6.89 -18.48
N ARG A 38 6.14 6.86 -18.78
CA ARG A 38 5.65 6.93 -20.16
C ARG A 38 6.01 8.25 -20.85
N PHE A 39 5.95 9.35 -20.11
CA PHE A 39 6.30 10.67 -20.62
C PHE A 39 7.79 10.75 -21.00
N ILE A 40 8.67 10.23 -20.14
CA ILE A 40 10.11 10.14 -20.41
C ILE A 40 10.39 9.24 -21.62
N GLU A 41 9.67 8.11 -21.74
CA GLU A 41 9.81 7.21 -22.87
C GLU A 41 9.46 7.88 -24.21
N MET A 42 8.41 8.70 -24.25
CA MET A 42 8.08 9.49 -25.45
C MET A 42 9.18 10.48 -25.84
N LEU A 43 9.81 11.15 -24.86
CA LEU A 43 10.84 12.15 -25.11
C LEU A 43 12.17 11.56 -25.58
N ARG A 44 12.40 10.25 -25.37
CA ARG A 44 13.60 9.55 -25.85
C ARG A 44 13.53 9.14 -27.33
N ARG A 45 12.38 9.34 -27.98
CA ARG A 45 12.12 8.93 -29.36
C ARG A 45 12.29 10.11 -30.32
#